data_AF-A0A351YUZ8-F1
#
_entry.id   AF-A0A351YUZ8-F1
#
_cell.length_a   1.000
_cell.length_b   1.000
_cell.length_c   1.000
_cell.angle_alpha   90.00
_cell.angle_beta   90.00
_cell.angle_gamma   90.00
#
_symmetry.space_group_name_H-M   'P 1'
#
loop_
_entity.id
_entity.type
_entity.pdbx_description
1 polymer ?
#
loop_
_entity_poly.entity_id
_entity_poly.type
_entity_poly.pdbx_seq_one_letter_code
_entity_poly.pdbx_strand_id
1 'polypeptide(L)'
;MNSLNQIIVEGNIVREPELKSLPSGAASCTLPIAVNRKYKTGDGSYAEEVSYFDVDTFGGLAEVCVKWCPKGRGIRVVGRLKQNRWKDDAGKSHSRVKIIAEHIEFKPVLKKNPDGSLSTQKEMENSPKSADLGTPPLSKKKKLAMLAEAAAAAQHEQEANDIPVF
;
A
#
# COMPACT_ATOMS: atom_id res chain seq x y z
N MET A 1 -18.56 7.06 20.23
CA MET A 1 -17.28 6.94 20.96
C MET A 1 -16.17 6.77 19.93
N ASN A 2 -15.13 7.59 19.97
CA ASN A 2 -13.99 7.45 19.07
C ASN A 2 -12.93 6.57 19.72
N SER A 3 -12.94 5.28 19.39
CA SER A 3 -11.88 4.35 19.81
C SER A 3 -10.65 4.55 18.93
N LEU A 4 -9.50 4.89 19.53
CA LEU A 4 -8.23 5.05 18.84
C LEU A 4 -7.46 3.72 18.82
N ASN A 5 -7.09 3.27 17.63
CA ASN A 5 -6.16 2.16 17.43
C ASN A 5 -5.26 2.51 16.25
N GLN A 6 -4.05 2.97 16.58
CA GLN A 6 -3.04 3.35 15.60
C GLN A 6 -1.68 2.82 16.05
N ILE A 7 -0.90 2.31 15.10
CA ILE A 7 0.47 1.87 15.31
C ILE A 7 1.35 2.39 14.17
N ILE A 8 2.57 2.77 14.52
CA ILE A 8 3.63 3.11 13.57
C ILE A 8 4.82 2.21 13.89
N VAL A 9 5.28 1.45 12.90
CA VAL A 9 6.44 0.57 13.05
C VAL A 9 7.40 0.78 11.89
N GLU A 10 8.69 0.61 12.15
CA GLU A 10 9.73 0.70 11.14
C GLU A 10 10.64 -0.50 11.25
N GLY A 11 10.90 -1.17 10.12
CA GLY A 11 11.63 -2.43 10.12
C GLY A 11 12.04 -2.87 8.73
N ASN A 12 12.62 -4.06 8.66
CA ASN A 12 13.10 -4.67 7.43
C ASN A 12 12.30 -5.93 7.11
N ILE A 13 11.96 -6.12 5.85
CA ILE A 13 11.22 -7.30 5.38
C ILE A 13 12.14 -8.53 5.46
N VAL A 14 11.66 -9.61 6.07
CA VAL A 14 12.46 -10.81 6.38
C VAL A 14 12.28 -11.92 5.33
N ARG A 15 11.13 -11.92 4.65
CA ARG A 15 10.78 -12.90 3.60
C ARG A 15 10.13 -12.19 2.42
N GLU A 16 10.26 -12.78 1.24
CA GLU A 16 9.59 -12.30 0.04
C GLU A 16 8.07 -12.17 0.24
N PRO A 17 7.45 -11.11 -0.28
CA PRO A 17 6.03 -10.88 -0.18
C PRO A 17 5.24 -11.86 -1.06
N GLU A 18 4.29 -12.57 -0.46
CA GLU A 18 3.40 -13.48 -1.19
C GLU A 18 2.06 -12.79 -1.46
N LEU A 19 1.66 -12.66 -2.73
CA LEU A 19 0.33 -12.20 -3.11
C LEU A 19 -0.67 -13.35 -3.00
N LYS A 20 -1.78 -13.13 -2.29
CA LYS A 20 -2.87 -14.09 -2.13
C LYS A 20 -4.19 -13.43 -2.50
N SER A 21 -4.99 -14.11 -3.31
CA SER A 21 -6.36 -13.70 -3.60
C SER A 21 -7.29 -14.19 -2.49
N LEU A 22 -8.03 -13.27 -1.87
CA LEU A 22 -9.07 -13.62 -0.91
C LEU A 22 -10.32 -14.13 -1.64
N PRO A 23 -11.16 -14.95 -0.97
CA PRO A 23 -12.47 -15.35 -1.52
C PRO A 23 -13.39 -14.18 -1.87
N SER A 24 -13.19 -13.02 -1.25
CA SER A 24 -13.89 -11.77 -1.57
C SER A 24 -13.43 -11.12 -2.88
N GLY A 25 -12.43 -11.67 -3.57
CA GLY A 25 -11.82 -11.08 -4.77
C GLY A 25 -10.75 -10.03 -4.47
N ALA A 26 -10.53 -9.66 -3.20
CA ALA A 26 -9.50 -8.70 -2.82
C ALA A 26 -8.10 -9.34 -2.81
N ALA A 27 -7.10 -8.60 -3.28
CA ALA A 27 -5.70 -8.96 -3.09
C ALA A 27 -5.30 -8.81 -1.61
N SER A 28 -4.44 -9.71 -1.13
CA SER A 28 -3.81 -9.64 0.19
C SER A 28 -2.34 -9.99 0.09
N CYS A 29 -1.52 -9.36 0.94
CA CYS A 29 -0.11 -9.71 1.06
C CYS A 29 0.32 -9.57 2.52
N THR A 30 1.02 -10.58 3.03
CA THR A 30 1.60 -10.57 4.38
C THR A 30 3.10 -10.30 4.29
N LEU A 31 3.55 -9.26 4.98
CA LEU A 31 4.93 -8.83 5.07
C LEU A 31 5.46 -9.11 6.49
N PRO A 32 6.29 -10.14 6.69
CA PRO A 32 6.97 -10.34 7.96
C PRO A 32 8.13 -9.33 8.05
N ILE A 33 8.10 -8.49 9.08
CA ILE A 33 9.13 -7.48 9.34
C ILE A 33 9.91 -7.80 10.61
N ALA A 34 11.20 -7.48 10.61
CA ALA A 34 12.05 -7.41 11.79
C ALA A 34 12.17 -5.95 12.24
N VAL A 35 11.96 -5.71 13.53
CA VAL A 35 12.09 -4.40 14.18
C VAL A 35 13.14 -4.52 15.26
N ASN A 36 14.21 -3.75 15.13
CA ASN A 36 15.35 -3.78 16.04
C ASN A 36 15.22 -2.67 17.09
N ARG A 37 15.45 -3.00 18.35
CA ARG A 37 15.53 -2.06 19.47
C ARG A 37 16.88 -2.20 20.15
N LYS A 38 17.66 -1.12 20.18
CA LYS A 38 18.90 -1.02 20.96
C LYS A 38 18.61 -0.34 22.30
N TYR A 39 19.08 -0.93 23.39
CA TYR A 39 18.88 -0.40 24.73
C TYR A 39 20.10 -0.68 25.61
N LYS A 40 20.24 0.10 26.70
CA LYS A 40 21.34 -0.07 27.66
C LYS A 40 20.93 -1.04 28.76
N THR A 41 21.77 -2.02 29.04
CA THR A 41 21.58 -3.03 30.09
C THR A 41 22.02 -2.49 31.45
N GLY A 42 21.61 -3.15 32.54
CA GLY A 42 21.99 -2.78 33.91
C GLY A 42 23.50 -2.71 34.14
N ASP A 43 24.26 -3.57 33.46
CA ASP A 43 25.73 -3.65 33.54
C ASP A 43 26.45 -2.55 32.72
N GLY A 44 25.69 -1.65 32.08
CA GLY A 44 26.22 -0.56 31.29
C GLY A 44 26.53 -0.88 29.82
N SER A 45 26.40 -2.14 29.40
CA SER A 45 26.53 -2.59 28.00
C SER A 45 25.32 -2.21 27.14
N TYR A 46 25.47 -2.23 25.81
CA TYR A 46 24.35 -2.11 24.88
C TYR A 46 23.87 -3.49 24.44
N ALA A 47 22.58 -3.75 24.57
CA ALA A 47 21.91 -4.93 24.07
C ALA A 47 21.02 -4.57 22.86
N GLU A 48 20.81 -5.56 21.98
CA GLU A 48 19.93 -5.46 20.83
C GLU A 48 18.85 -6.53 20.90
N GLU A 49 17.59 -6.09 20.83
CA GLU A 49 16.42 -6.96 20.77
C GLU A 49 15.79 -6.86 19.37
N VAL A 50 15.39 -8.00 18.82
CA VAL A 50 14.71 -8.06 17.52
C VAL A 50 13.32 -8.64 17.72
N SER A 51 12.31 -7.84 17.39
CA SER A 51 10.91 -8.27 17.36
C SER A 51 10.47 -8.54 15.92
N TYR A 52 9.67 -9.59 15.73
CA TYR A 52 9.12 -9.95 14.43
C TYR A 52 7.61 -9.73 14.42
N PHE A 53 7.12 -9.01 13.41
CA PHE A 53 5.69 -8.71 13.26
C PHE A 53 5.21 -9.09 11.87
N ASP A 54 3.99 -9.63 11.80
CA ASP A 54 3.29 -9.82 10.54
C ASP A 54 2.47 -8.56 10.23
N VAL A 55 2.74 -7.98 9.07
CA VAL A 55 1.98 -6.85 8.52
C VAL A 55 1.12 -7.35 7.36
N ASP A 56 -0.19 -7.35 7.54
CA ASP A 56 -1.15 -7.69 6.48
C ASP A 56 -1.54 -6.42 5.71
N THR A 57 -1.45 -6.48 4.38
CA THR A 57 -1.84 -5.44 3.43
C THR A 57 -2.96 -5.98 2.53
N PHE A 58 -3.84 -5.10 2.04
CA PHE A 58 -5.00 -5.48 1.22
C PHE A 58 -5.15 -4.58 0.00
N GLY A 59 -5.86 -5.07 -1.01
CA GLY A 59 -6.20 -4.32 -2.23
C GLY A 59 -4.96 -3.82 -2.97
N GLY A 60 -5.01 -2.58 -3.46
CA GLY A 60 -3.89 -1.97 -4.20
C GLY A 60 -2.59 -1.90 -3.40
N LEU A 61 -2.65 -1.77 -2.06
CA LEU A 61 -1.45 -1.76 -1.23
C LEU A 61 -0.74 -3.12 -1.28
N ALA A 62 -1.50 -4.23 -1.31
CA ALA A 62 -0.92 -5.57 -1.45
C ALA A 62 -0.19 -5.74 -2.80
N GLU A 63 -0.78 -5.24 -3.89
CA GLU A 63 -0.17 -5.29 -5.23
C GLU A 63 1.11 -4.46 -5.31
N VAL A 64 1.12 -3.27 -4.69
CA VAL A 64 2.30 -2.41 -4.59
C VAL A 64 3.39 -3.11 -3.76
N CYS A 65 3.03 -3.71 -2.64
CA CYS A 65 4.00 -4.39 -1.78
C CYS A 65 4.70 -5.53 -2.52
N VAL A 66 3.99 -6.37 -3.26
CA VAL A 66 4.62 -7.46 -4.01
C VAL A 66 5.64 -6.96 -5.05
N LYS A 67 5.42 -5.76 -5.62
CA LYS A 67 6.33 -5.16 -6.61
C LYS A 67 7.54 -4.46 -5.98
N TRP A 68 7.37 -3.84 -4.80
CA TRP A 68 8.34 -2.88 -4.25
C TRP A 68 8.89 -3.24 -2.86
N CYS A 69 8.42 -4.33 -2.24
CA CYS A 69 8.85 -4.82 -0.93
C CYS A 69 9.66 -6.14 -1.01
N PRO A 70 10.77 -6.23 -1.75
CA PRO A 70 11.59 -7.44 -1.74
C PRO A 70 12.19 -7.69 -0.34
N LYS A 71 12.66 -8.91 -0.10
CA LYS A 71 13.37 -9.24 1.15
C LYS A 71 14.51 -8.24 1.41
N GLY A 72 14.61 -7.79 2.65
CA GLY A 72 15.62 -6.83 3.13
C GLY A 72 15.23 -5.37 2.94
N ARG A 73 14.21 -5.05 2.12
CA ARG A 73 13.73 -3.66 1.96
C ARG A 73 13.27 -3.12 3.32
N GLY A 74 13.77 -1.93 3.65
CA GLY A 74 13.34 -1.20 4.83
C GLY A 74 12.02 -0.48 4.57
N ILE A 75 11.07 -0.61 5.48
CA ILE A 75 9.75 0.02 5.38
C ILE A 75 9.35 0.64 6.71
N ARG A 76 8.54 1.70 6.63
CA ARG A 76 7.75 2.25 7.72
C ARG A 76 6.29 1.97 7.42
N VAL A 77 5.57 1.48 8.41
CA VAL A 77 4.17 1.08 8.31
C VAL A 77 3.37 1.92 9.28
N VAL A 78 2.29 2.52 8.80
CA VAL A 78 1.23 3.11 9.62
C VAL A 78 -0.02 2.27 9.44
N GLY A 79 -0.69 1.95 10.54
CA GLY A 79 -1.91 1.19 10.49
C GLY A 79 -2.47 0.93 11.88
N ARG A 80 -2.99 -0.27 12.11
CA ARG A 80 -3.68 -0.64 13.35
C ARG A 80 -3.38 -2.08 13.77
N LEU A 81 -3.55 -2.36 15.06
CA LEU A 81 -3.43 -3.71 15.59
C LEU A 81 -4.74 -4.48 15.42
N LYS A 82 -4.64 -5.75 14.98
CA LYS A 82 -5.76 -6.69 14.91
C LYS A 82 -5.38 -7.98 15.63
N GLN A 83 -6.16 -8.37 16.63
CA GLN A 83 -6.05 -9.68 17.25
C GLN A 83 -7.01 -10.65 16.54
N ASN A 84 -6.47 -11.69 15.91
CA ASN A 84 -7.24 -12.81 15.40
C ASN A 84 -7.28 -13.92 16.46
N ARG A 85 -8.45 -14.54 16.64
CA ARG A 85 -8.64 -15.71 17.51
C ARG A 85 -9.27 -16.81 16.69
N TRP A 86 -8.76 -18.04 16.83
CA TRP A 86 -9.29 -19.21 16.14
C TRP A 86 -9.14 -20.44 17.05
N LYS A 87 -9.84 -21.52 16.72
CA LYS A 87 -9.63 -22.83 17.36
C LYS A 87 -8.97 -23.76 16.36
N ASP A 88 -8.09 -24.63 16.82
CA ASP A 88 -7.58 -25.73 16.01
C ASP A 88 -8.57 -26.90 15.96
N ASP A 89 -8.24 -27.93 15.16
CA ASP A 89 -9.07 -29.12 14.99
C ASP A 89 -9.24 -29.92 16.30
N ALA A 90 -8.34 -29.72 17.27
CA ALA A 90 -8.42 -30.29 18.62
C ALA A 90 -9.25 -29.43 19.60
N GLY A 91 -9.81 -28.31 19.14
CA GLY A 91 -10.64 -27.40 19.94
C GLY A 91 -9.88 -26.41 20.82
N LYS A 92 -8.54 -26.37 20.77
CA LYS A 92 -7.71 -25.45 21.55
C LYS A 92 -7.78 -24.05 20.96
N SER A 93 -7.96 -23.06 21.83
CA SER A 93 -8.05 -21.65 21.43
C SER A 93 -6.64 -21.06 21.20
N HIS A 94 -6.47 -20.41 20.06
CA HIS A 94 -5.27 -19.69 19.66
C HIS A 94 -5.58 -18.22 19.46
N SER A 95 -4.57 -17.37 19.65
CA SER A 95 -4.66 -15.96 19.28
C SER A 95 -3.37 -15.45 18.68
N ARG A 96 -3.50 -14.51 17.75
CA ARG A 96 -2.35 -13.86 17.10
C ARG A 96 -2.67 -12.39 16.88
N VAL A 97 -1.73 -11.54 17.28
CA VAL A 97 -1.79 -10.12 16.98
C VAL A 97 -1.04 -9.87 15.69
N LYS A 98 -1.66 -9.10 14.80
CA LYS A 98 -1.09 -8.67 13.53
C LYS A 98 -1.24 -7.17 13.36
N ILE A 99 -0.43 -6.59 12.49
CA ILE A 99 -0.55 -5.20 12.06
C ILE A 99 -1.33 -5.20 10.74
N ILE A 100 -2.40 -4.43 10.65
CA ILE A 100 -3.09 -4.15 9.39
C ILE A 100 -2.56 -2.82 8.89
N ALA A 101 -1.85 -2.84 7.76
CA ALA A 101 -1.28 -1.64 7.18
C ALA A 101 -2.35 -0.81 6.46
N GLU A 102 -2.31 0.50 6.69
CA GLU A 102 -3.12 1.50 5.99
C GLU A 102 -2.24 2.35 5.07
N HIS A 103 -0.99 2.61 5.49
CA HIS A 103 0.00 3.33 4.70
C HIS A 103 1.39 2.71 4.89
N ILE A 104 2.19 2.68 3.83
CA ILE A 104 3.56 2.16 3.84
C ILE A 104 4.47 3.16 3.15
N GLU A 105 5.58 3.48 3.80
CA GLU A 105 6.66 4.30 3.26
C GLU A 105 7.92 3.45 3.13
N PHE A 106 8.61 3.60 2.01
CA PHE A 106 9.85 2.88 1.77
C PHE A 106 11.04 3.67 2.28
N LYS A 107 11.97 2.98 2.94
CA LYS A 107 13.28 3.55 3.23
C LYS A 107 14.03 3.81 1.92
N PRO A 108 14.76 4.94 1.80
CA PRO A 108 15.63 5.18 0.67
C PRO A 108 16.68 4.08 0.55
N VAL A 109 16.87 3.56 -0.67
CA VAL A 109 17.93 2.60 -0.95
C VAL A 109 19.20 3.39 -1.22
N LEU A 110 20.18 3.26 -0.32
CA LEU A 110 21.51 3.83 -0.50
C LEU A 110 22.33 2.87 -1.36
N LYS A 111 22.78 3.32 -2.54
CA LYS A 111 23.75 2.57 -3.33
C LYS A 111 25.15 3.01 -2.92
N LYS A 112 25.99 2.04 -2.57
CA LYS A 112 27.42 2.24 -2.38
C LYS A 112 28.08 2.22 -3.75
N ASN A 113 28.61 3.36 -4.15
CA ASN A 113 29.39 3.50 -5.37
C ASN A 113 30.78 2.83 -5.18
N PRO A 114 31.45 2.44 -6.27
CA PRO A 114 32.77 1.80 -6.21
C PRO A 114 33.86 2.68 -5.59
N ASP A 115 33.66 3.99 -5.53
CA ASP A 115 34.50 4.97 -4.84
C ASP A 115 34.23 5.05 -3.32
N GLY A 116 33.33 4.22 -2.79
CA GLY A 116 32.94 4.20 -1.38
C GLY A 116 31.91 5.27 -0.99
N SER A 117 31.50 6.15 -1.91
CA SER A 117 30.45 7.14 -1.64
C SER A 117 29.07 6.49 -1.58
N LEU A 118 28.21 6.96 -0.68
CA LEU A 118 26.81 6.54 -0.59
C LEU A 118 25.96 7.56 -1.35
N SER A 119 25.32 7.12 -2.44
CA SER A 119 24.35 7.94 -3.15
C SER A 119 22.94 7.45 -2.84
N THR A 120 22.06 8.39 -2.49
CA THR A 120 20.63 8.10 -2.36
C THR A 120 20.04 8.06 -3.76
N GLN A 121 19.61 6.87 -4.22
CA GLN A 121 18.71 6.86 -5.37
C GLN A 121 17.38 7.42 -4.90
N LYS A 122 17.09 8.65 -5.31
CA LYS A 122 15.72 9.17 -5.28
C LYS A 122 14.98 8.37 -6.34
N GLU A 123 14.25 7.33 -5.93
CA GLU A 123 13.19 6.72 -6.75
C GLU A 123 12.09 7.78 -6.96
N MET A 124 12.42 8.84 -7.70
CA MET A 124 11.44 9.71 -8.31
C MET A 124 10.92 8.95 -9.52
N GLU A 125 9.58 8.85 -9.60
CA GLU A 125 8.81 8.31 -10.72
C GLU A 125 8.38 6.82 -10.64
N ASN A 126 7.86 6.39 -9.48
CA ASN A 126 6.72 5.43 -9.46
C ASN A 126 6.00 5.27 -8.09
N SER A 127 5.88 6.34 -7.29
CA SER A 127 4.87 6.33 -6.23
C SER A 127 3.47 6.33 -6.87
N PRO A 128 2.54 5.44 -6.47
CA PRO A 128 1.14 5.65 -6.78
C PRO A 128 0.73 6.96 -6.11
N LYS A 129 0.42 7.97 -6.93
CA LYS A 129 -0.28 9.16 -6.44
C LYS A 129 -1.51 8.63 -5.70
N SER A 130 -1.67 9.08 -4.46
CA SER A 130 -2.90 8.92 -3.69
C SER A 130 -4.11 9.10 -4.61
N ALA A 131 -5.05 8.16 -4.55
CA ALA A 131 -6.29 8.19 -5.31
C ALA A 131 -7.06 9.48 -4.97
N ASP A 132 -6.80 10.52 -5.76
CA ASP A 132 -7.60 11.71 -5.85
C ASP A 132 -8.72 11.41 -6.85
N LEU A 133 -9.97 11.57 -6.41
CA LEU A 133 -11.15 11.55 -7.26
C LEU A 133 -11.08 12.78 -8.18
N GLY A 134 -10.34 12.65 -9.28
CA GLY A 134 -10.08 13.74 -10.22
C GLY A 134 -9.79 13.20 -11.61
N THR A 135 -10.67 13.54 -12.53
CA THR A 135 -10.67 13.27 -13.98
C THR A 135 -9.27 13.25 -14.60
N PRO A 136 -8.93 12.28 -15.49
CA PRO A 136 -7.61 12.23 -16.11
C PRO A 136 -7.31 13.47 -16.97
N PRO A 137 -6.09 14.04 -16.93
CA PRO A 137 -5.74 15.20 -17.75
C PRO A 137 -5.55 14.77 -19.21
N LEU A 138 -6.51 15.14 -20.06
CA LEU A 138 -6.44 14.95 -21.51
C LEU A 138 -5.44 15.94 -22.14
N SER A 139 -4.47 15.41 -22.89
CA SER A 139 -3.58 16.19 -23.77
C SER A 139 -4.36 17.14 -24.68
N LYS A 140 -3.85 18.37 -24.89
CA LYS A 140 -4.47 19.41 -25.76
C LYS A 140 -4.91 18.88 -27.12
N LYS A 141 -4.19 17.88 -27.67
CA LYS A 141 -4.50 17.26 -28.97
C LYS A 141 -5.72 16.34 -28.93
N LYS A 142 -5.99 15.69 -27.78
CA LYS A 142 -7.20 14.87 -27.56
C LYS A 142 -8.41 15.69 -27.13
N LYS A 143 -8.21 16.80 -26.40
CA LYS A 143 -9.29 17.72 -26.02
C LYS A 143 -9.94 18.41 -27.23
N LEU A 144 -9.15 18.70 -28.27
CA LEU A 144 -9.64 19.33 -29.49
C LEU A 144 -10.39 18.35 -30.42
N ALA A 145 -9.99 17.08 -30.45
CA ALA A 145 -10.67 16.05 -31.24
C ALA A 145 -12.07 15.72 -30.68
N MET A 146 -12.20 15.67 -29.34
CA MET A 146 -13.46 15.31 -28.69
C MET A 146 -14.51 16.45 -28.72
N LEU A 147 -14.08 17.71 -28.83
CA LEU A 147 -14.97 18.87 -29.01
C LEU A 147 -15.57 18.94 -30.44
N ALA A 148 -14.89 18.38 -31.43
CA ALA A 148 -15.40 18.34 -32.81
C ALA A 148 -16.45 17.22 -33.00
N GLU A 149 -16.32 16.11 -32.27
CA GLU A 149 -17.22 14.96 -32.39
C GLU A 149 -18.53 15.15 -31.59
N ALA A 150 -18.48 15.88 -30.47
CA ALA A 150 -19.66 16.21 -29.68
C ALA A 150 -20.57 17.27 -30.34
N ALA A 151 -20.05 18.11 -31.24
CA ALA A 151 -20.84 19.13 -31.95
C ALA A 151 -21.69 18.54 -33.09
N ALA A 152 -21.30 17.38 -33.65
CA ALA A 152 -22.04 16.71 -34.72
C ALA A 152 -23.26 15.90 -34.21
N ALA A 153 -23.22 15.44 -32.95
CA ALA A 153 -24.32 14.67 -32.37
C ALA A 153 -25.50 15.56 -31.90
N ALA A 154 -25.27 16.86 -31.65
CA ALA A 154 -26.30 17.76 -31.13
C ALA A 154 -27.24 18.36 -32.19
N GLN A 155 -27.00 18.12 -33.49
CA GLN A 155 -27.86 18.65 -34.57
C GLN A 155 -28.86 17.61 -35.12
N HIS A 156 -28.83 16.36 -34.66
CA HIS A 156 -29.73 15.31 -35.15
C HIS A 156 -30.90 14.96 -34.21
N GLU A 157 -30.96 15.59 -33.02
CA GLU A 157 -31.99 15.31 -31.99
C GLU A 157 -33.11 16.36 -31.89
N GLN A 158 -33.11 17.42 -32.72
CA GLN A 158 -34.17 18.44 -32.71
C GLN A 158 -35.31 18.25 -33.73
N GLU A 159 -35.27 17.22 -34.59
CA GLU A 159 -36.35 16.95 -35.56
C GLU A 159 -37.31 15.81 -35.15
N ALA A 160 -37.13 15.18 -33.99
CA ALA A 160 -37.93 14.02 -33.57
C ALA A 160 -39.08 14.33 -32.58
N ASN A 161 -39.31 15.60 -32.23
CA ASN A 161 -40.28 15.99 -31.18
C ASN A 161 -41.44 16.89 -31.66
N ASP A 162 -41.85 16.80 -32.92
CA ASP A 162 -43.14 17.34 -33.39
C ASP A 162 -44.09 16.20 -33.77
N ILE A 163 -44.81 15.67 -32.77
CA ILE A 163 -46.03 14.88 -32.97
C ILE A 163 -47.18 15.65 -32.30
N PRO A 164 -48.24 16.06 -33.02
CA PRO A 164 -49.33 16.81 -32.42
C PRO A 164 -50.18 15.89 -31.53
N VAL A 165 -50.45 16.35 -30.31
CA VAL A 165 -51.51 15.81 -29.46
C VAL A 165 -52.83 16.41 -29.94
N PHE A 166 -53.82 15.56 -30.24
CA PHE A 166 -55.18 15.94 -30.64
C PHE A 166 -55.91 16.75 -29.56
#